data_AF-W8YMY2-F1
#
_entry.id   AF-W8YMY2-F1
#
_cell.length_a   1.000
_cell.length_b   1.000
_cell.length_c   1.000
_cell.angle_alpha   90.00
_cell.angle_beta   90.00
_cell.angle_gamma   90.00
#
_symmetry.space_group_name_H-M   'P 1'
#
loop_
_entity.id
_entity.type
_entity.pdbx_description
1 polymer ?
#
loop_
_entity_poly.entity_id
_entity_poly.type
_entity_poly.pdbx_seq_one_letter_code
_entity_poly.pdbx_strand_id
1 'polypeptide(L)' 'FADDLAHNRLPFKLETQEEVKKMLLIKEVNGSKIYAKSGWGMDVTPQVGWLTGWVEQANGKKIPFSLNM' A
#
# COMPACT_ATOMS: atom_id res chain seq x y z
N PHE A 1 -2.61 9.51 -0.66
CA PHE A 1 -1.31 8.84 -0.46
C PHE A 1 -1.24 7.45 -1.09
N ALA A 2 -1.97 6.44 -0.61
CA ALA A 2 -1.87 5.08 -1.17
C ALA A 2 -2.22 5.03 -2.67
N ASP A 3 -3.28 5.73 -3.07
CA ASP A 3 -3.65 5.91 -4.49
C ASP A 3 -2.55 6.60 -5.29
N ASP A 4 -1.95 7.65 -4.75
CA ASP A 4 -0.91 8.41 -5.41
C ASP A 4 0.35 7.57 -5.62
N LEU A 5 0.80 6.85 -4.58
CA LEU A 5 1.94 5.95 -4.69
C LEU A 5 1.66 4.86 -5.73
N ALA A 6 0.48 4.22 -5.68
CA ALA A 6 0.08 3.18 -6.62
C ALA A 6 0.19 3.65 -8.09
N HIS A 7 -0.14 4.93 -8.35
CA HIS A 7 -0.16 5.57 -9.66
C HIS A 7 1.06 6.46 -9.98
N ASN A 8 2.14 6.42 -9.19
CA ASN A 8 3.33 7.26 -9.37
C ASN A 8 3.08 8.78 -9.33
N ARG A 9 2.06 9.24 -8.60
CA ARG A 9 1.67 10.65 -8.53
C ARG A 9 2.28 11.41 -7.35
N LEU A 10 3.05 10.75 -6.49
CA LEU A 10 3.77 11.47 -5.44
C LEU A 10 4.90 12.32 -6.05
N PRO A 11 5.31 13.42 -5.40
CA PRO A 11 6.35 14.31 -5.90
C PRO A 11 7.77 13.74 -5.67
N PHE A 12 8.00 12.49 -6.08
CA PHE A 12 9.28 11.80 -6.06
C PHE A 12 9.60 11.28 -7.47
N LYS A 13 10.88 10.98 -7.72
CA LYS A 13 11.30 10.33 -8.96
C LYS A 13 10.53 9.02 -9.18
N LEU A 14 10.26 8.68 -10.44
CA LEU A 14 9.57 7.44 -10.79
C LEU A 14 10.31 6.23 -10.22
N GLU A 15 11.63 6.21 -10.31
CA GLU A 15 12.48 5.11 -9.83
C GLU A 15 12.34 4.93 -8.32
N THR A 16 12.32 6.04 -7.57
CA THR A 16 12.12 6.01 -6.12
C THR A 16 10.76 5.43 -5.74
N GLN A 17 9.70 5.82 -6.44
CA GLN A 17 8.36 5.28 -6.18
C GLN A 17 8.30 3.78 -6.52
N GLU A 18 8.85 3.35 -7.65
CA GLU A 18 8.89 1.94 -8.06
C GLU A 18 9.75 1.07 -7.12
N GLU A 19 10.88 1.59 -6.64
CA GLU A 19 11.70 0.91 -5.62
C GLU A 19 10.92 0.68 -4.33
N VAL A 20 10.22 1.70 -3.82
CA VAL A 20 9.40 1.56 -2.61
C VAL A 20 8.25 0.58 -2.83
N LYS A 21 7.56 0.60 -3.99
CA LYS A 21 6.51 -0.39 -4.30
C LYS A 21 6.99 -1.83 -4.20
N LYS A 22 8.21 -2.11 -4.70
CA LYS A 22 8.79 -3.47 -4.64
C LYS A 22 8.96 -3.98 -3.22
N MET A 23 9.17 -3.08 -2.25
CA MET A 23 9.27 -3.44 -0.83
C MET A 23 7.93 -3.81 -0.19
N LEU A 24 6.81 -3.44 -0.82
CA LEU A 24 5.48 -3.50 -0.21
C LEU A 24 4.65 -4.72 -0.61
N LEU A 25 5.12 -5.58 -1.51
CA LEU A 25 4.37 -6.79 -1.89
C LEU A 25 4.31 -7.75 -0.70
N ILE A 26 3.11 -7.93 -0.14
CA ILE A 26 2.91 -8.79 1.04
C ILE A 26 2.13 -10.08 0.73
N LYS A 27 1.40 -10.13 -0.39
CA LYS A 27 0.57 -11.28 -0.73
C LYS A 27 0.21 -11.31 -2.22
N GLU A 28 0.10 -12.52 -2.76
CA GLU A 28 -0.55 -12.77 -4.05
C GLU A 28 -1.75 -13.71 -3.87
N VAL A 29 -2.87 -13.41 -4.52
CA VAL A 29 -4.11 -14.20 -4.45
C VAL A 29 -4.78 -14.20 -5.82
N ASN A 30 -4.91 -15.37 -6.44
CA ASN A 30 -5.59 -15.54 -7.74
C ASN A 30 -5.11 -14.54 -8.81
N GLY A 31 -3.79 -14.32 -8.90
CA GLY A 31 -3.17 -13.37 -9.83
C GLY A 31 -3.29 -11.89 -9.45
N SER A 32 -3.98 -11.55 -8.35
CA SER A 32 -3.95 -10.20 -7.77
C SER A 32 -2.82 -10.08 -6.76
N LYS A 33 -2.16 -8.92 -6.76
CA LYS A 33 -1.05 -8.59 -5.85
C LYS A 33 -1.50 -7.56 -4.82
N ILE A 34 -1.14 -7.76 -3.56
CA ILE A 34 -1.44 -6.83 -2.47
C ILE A 34 -0.14 -6.15 -2.05
N TYR A 35 -0.08 -4.84 -2.27
CA TYR A 35 1.02 -3.99 -1.84
C TYR A 35 0.57 -3.17 -0.63
N ALA A 36 1.12 -3.41 0.56
CA ALA A 36 0.68 -2.72 1.76
C ALA A 36 1.73 -2.66 2.86
N LYS A 37 1.54 -1.72 3.79
CA LYS A 37 2.29 -1.64 5.04
C LYS A 37 1.34 -1.63 6.23
N SER A 38 1.70 -2.42 7.25
CA SER A 38 1.05 -2.43 8.56
C SER A 38 1.62 -1.35 9.49
N GLY A 39 0.80 -0.86 10.41
CA GLY A 39 1.22 0.00 11.52
C GLY A 39 0.43 -0.31 12.78
N TRP A 40 1.08 -0.23 13.95
CA TRP A 40 0.42 -0.38 15.24
C TRP A 40 0.97 0.70 16.19
N GLY A 41 0.15 1.68 16.52
CA GLY A 41 0.47 2.72 17.51
C GLY A 41 0.30 2.16 18.92
N MET A 42 1.36 1.56 19.47
CA MET A 42 1.35 0.96 20.80
C MET A 42 1.47 2.00 21.93
N ASP A 43 2.08 3.16 21.64
CA ASP A 43 2.38 4.21 22.62
C ASP A 43 1.28 5.29 22.74
N VAL A 44 0.07 5.01 22.25
CA VAL A 44 -1.07 5.93 22.28
C VAL A 44 -2.32 5.25 22.86
N THR A 45 -3.26 6.04 23.38
CA THR A 45 -4.54 5.56 23.89
C THR A 45 -5.69 6.40 23.32
N PRO A 46 -6.69 5.80 22.63
CA PRO A 46 -6.74 4.39 22.26
C PRO A 46 -5.60 4.01 21.31
N GLN A 47 -5.18 2.74 21.34
CA GLN A 47 -4.25 2.22 20.34
C GLN A 47 -4.90 2.26 18.95
N VAL A 48 -4.07 2.33 17.92
CA VAL A 48 -4.54 2.36 16.53
C VAL A 48 -3.77 1.36 15.66
N GLY A 49 -4.50 0.53 14.94
CA GLY A 49 -4.00 -0.40 13.93
C GLY A 49 -4.26 0.12 12.52
N TRP A 50 -3.27 -0.06 11.64
CA TRP A 50 -3.36 0.32 10.24
C TRP A 50 -2.93 -0.81 9.32
N LEU A 51 -3.64 -0.93 8.19
CA LEU A 51 -3.13 -1.61 7.00
C LEU A 51 -3.49 -0.76 5.78
N THR A 52 -2.49 -0.09 5.21
CA THR A 52 -2.67 0.84 4.09
C THR A 52 -1.92 0.35 2.87
N GLY A 53 -2.56 0.38 1.70
CA GLY A 53 -1.99 -0.19 0.48
C GLY A 53 -2.94 -0.14 -0.72
N TRP A 54 -2.68 -0.98 -1.71
CA TRP A 54 -3.59 -1.22 -2.84
C TRP A 54 -3.54 -2.68 -3.29
N VAL A 55 -4.63 -3.10 -3.94
CA VAL A 55 -4.67 -4.33 -4.74
C VAL A 55 -4.35 -3.96 -6.17
N GLU A 56 -3.39 -4.65 -6.78
CA GLU A 56 -3.15 -4.64 -8.22
C GLU A 56 -3.73 -5.93 -8.81
N GLN A 57 -4.81 -5.79 -9.59
CA GLN A 57 -5.44 -6.92 -10.26
C GLN A 57 -4.61 -7.37 -11.46
N ALA A 58 -4.81 -8.61 -11.92
CA ALA A 58 -4.10 -9.16 -13.07
C ALA A 58 -4.28 -8.32 -14.37
N ASN A 59 -5.37 -7.57 -14.48
CA ASN A 59 -5.63 -6.64 -15.59
C ASN A 59 -4.96 -5.26 -15.43
N GLY A 60 -4.13 -5.07 -14.40
CA GLY A 60 -3.45 -3.81 -14.09
C GLY A 60 -4.28 -2.78 -13.32
N LYS A 61 -5.57 -3.03 -13.05
CA LYS A 61 -6.40 -2.12 -12.24
C LYS A 61 -5.89 -2.06 -10.81
N LYS A 62 -5.70 -0.85 -10.30
CA LYS A 62 -5.25 -0.59 -8.93
C LYS A 62 -6.41 -0.10 -8.08
N ILE A 63 -6.62 -0.75 -6.93
CA ILE A 63 -7.70 -0.43 -5.99
C ILE A 63 -7.06 -0.13 -4.63
N PRO A 64 -6.89 1.16 -4.27
CA PRO A 64 -6.31 1.57 -3.00
C PRO A 64 -7.26 1.31 -1.82
N PHE A 65 -6.69 1.08 -0.65
CA PHE A 65 -7.43 0.91 0.59
C PHE A 65 -6.62 1.41 1.80
N SER A 66 -7.33 1.66 2.90
CA SER A 66 -6.75 1.95 4.20
C SER A 66 -7.68 1.43 5.29
N LEU A 67 -7.27 0.36 5.97
CA LEU A 67 -7.94 -0.14 7.17
C LEU A 67 -7.45 0.63 8.39
N ASN A 68 -8.38 1.04 9.26
CA ASN A 68 -8.15 1.67 10.55
C ASN A 68 -8.98 0.93 11.62
N MET A 69 -8.36 0.57 12.74
CA MET A 69 -9.01 -0.10 13.88
C MET A 69 -8.44 0.40 15.21
#